data_AF-A0A7X6UR14-F1
#
_entry.id   AF-A0A7X6UR14-F1
#
_cell.length_a   1.000
_cell.length_b   1.000
_cell.length_c   1.000
_cell.angle_alpha   90.00
_cell.angle_beta   90.00
_cell.angle_gamma   90.00
#
_symmetry.space_group_name_H-M   'P 1'
#
loop_
_entity.id
_entity.type
_entity.pdbx_description
1 polymer ?
#
loop_
_entity_poly.entity_id
_entity_poly.type
_entity_poly.pdbx_seq_one_letter_code
_entity_poly.pdbx_strand_id
1 'polypeptide(L)'
;MKDIPASEISKVGSESISLDFSSMGKAVDEVKLPAASVETIAESASSGLEIKLSTGTVAFDAAAVEAISEAATGKDIALNVETVDKKELTSAQKSSVEGLGNAVIVKATLTSGGKTISDFGGGSAAVTVPYAKKDAKAVVTVYYLDDSGKLTKMNATYNAATKTVTFIAPHFSEYVLAEVTALPFVDVDESAYYADAVRWAAANGITSGVDATHFAPMAITTRGQMVTFLWRAAGSPEPTATTCAFTDIRANEYYYKAVLWAVEIGLTKGTSDTIFSPDEDVSRGQTVTFLARMNGVKDDATGYSHNFADVKTTDYYSNAVAWAATNKITDGTSATTFSPNDDCLRGQIVTFLYRNFVK
;
A
#
# COMPACT_ATOMS: atom_id res chain seq x y z
N MET A 1 0.39 -17.01 26.89
CA MET A 1 1.85 -17.14 26.68
C MET A 1 2.20 -18.57 26.30
N LYS A 2 2.75 -18.74 25.09
CA LYS A 2 3.41 -19.98 24.65
C LYS A 2 4.89 -19.64 24.51
N ASP A 3 5.74 -20.23 25.35
CA ASP A 3 7.19 -20.10 25.23
C ASP A 3 7.67 -21.06 24.13
N ILE A 4 8.51 -20.56 23.21
CA ILE A 4 8.95 -21.33 22.04
C ILE A 4 10.42 -21.72 22.19
N PRO A 5 10.75 -23.02 22.18
CA PRO A 5 12.13 -23.46 22.13
C PRO A 5 12.82 -23.01 20.86
N ALA A 6 14.09 -22.59 20.94
CA ALA A 6 14.89 -22.16 19.78
C ALA A 6 14.92 -23.20 18.64
N SER A 7 14.68 -24.48 18.94
CA SER A 7 14.65 -25.59 17.98
C SER A 7 13.41 -25.63 17.07
N GLU A 8 12.35 -24.86 17.34
CA GLU A 8 11.10 -24.88 16.55
C GLU A 8 11.01 -23.79 15.47
N ILE A 9 12.07 -23.00 15.30
CA ILE A 9 12.15 -21.97 14.25
C ILE A 9 12.60 -22.62 12.95
N SER A 10 11.71 -22.66 11.95
CA SER A 10 12.05 -23.16 10.62
C SER A 10 13.04 -22.23 9.91
N LYS A 11 14.04 -22.78 9.20
CA LYS A 11 14.99 -22.02 8.38
C LYS A 11 14.71 -22.28 6.89
N VAL A 12 14.52 -21.21 6.13
CA VAL A 12 14.62 -21.21 4.66
C VAL A 12 15.49 -20.01 4.28
N GLY A 13 16.51 -20.21 3.44
CA GLY A 13 17.38 -19.11 2.98
C GLY A 13 16.69 -18.21 1.95
N SER A 14 17.17 -16.97 1.80
CA SER A 14 16.67 -15.86 0.95
C SER A 14 15.21 -15.41 1.14
N GLU A 15 14.34 -16.26 1.68
CA GLU A 15 12.97 -15.96 2.07
C GLU A 15 12.90 -15.60 3.56
N SER A 16 11.90 -14.81 3.95
CA SER A 16 11.67 -14.46 5.35
C SER A 16 11.34 -15.71 6.17
N ILE A 17 11.86 -15.80 7.39
CA ILE A 17 11.49 -16.89 8.31
C ILE A 17 10.06 -16.66 8.79
N SER A 18 9.18 -17.66 8.71
CA SER A 18 7.78 -17.56 9.14
C SER A 18 7.47 -18.49 10.32
N LEU A 19 6.81 -17.94 11.34
CA LEU A 19 6.34 -18.62 12.54
C LEU A 19 4.82 -18.48 12.65
N ASP A 20 4.08 -19.59 12.54
CA ASP A 20 2.63 -19.57 12.50
C ASP A 20 1.98 -20.14 13.77
N PHE A 21 1.31 -19.26 14.53
CA PHE A 21 0.52 -19.58 15.72
C PHE A 21 -0.98 -19.32 15.52
N SER A 22 -1.37 -18.86 14.33
CA SER A 22 -2.74 -18.40 14.05
C SER A 22 -3.78 -19.52 14.16
N SER A 23 -3.37 -20.76 13.84
CA SER A 23 -4.23 -21.95 13.82
C SER A 23 -4.11 -22.84 15.06
N MET A 24 -3.54 -22.34 16.15
CA MET A 24 -3.41 -23.12 17.39
C MET A 24 -4.77 -23.38 18.07
N GLY A 25 -4.86 -24.48 18.83
CA GLY A 25 -6.10 -24.86 19.53
C GLY A 25 -6.57 -23.87 20.61
N LYS A 26 -5.75 -22.89 20.97
CA LYS A 26 -6.11 -21.71 21.77
C LYS A 26 -5.62 -20.47 21.02
N ALA A 27 -6.38 -19.39 21.11
CA ALA A 27 -5.96 -18.11 20.54
C ALA A 27 -4.62 -17.66 21.16
N VAL A 28 -3.71 -17.23 20.29
CA VAL A 28 -2.40 -16.69 20.67
C VAL A 28 -2.36 -15.24 20.25
N ASP A 29 -2.38 -14.34 21.23
CA ASP A 29 -2.25 -12.89 21.10
C ASP A 29 -0.85 -12.40 21.47
N GLU A 30 -0.09 -13.20 22.23
CA GLU A 30 1.30 -12.95 22.59
C GLU A 30 2.18 -14.19 22.39
N VAL A 31 3.37 -13.98 21.82
CA VAL A 31 4.44 -14.98 21.72
C VAL A 31 5.75 -14.46 22.31
N LYS A 32 6.50 -15.36 22.96
CA LYS A 32 7.86 -15.10 23.42
C LYS A 32 8.87 -15.88 22.59
N LEU A 33 9.79 -15.15 22.00
CA LEU A 33 10.90 -15.68 21.22
C LEU A 33 12.19 -15.56 22.03
N PRO A 34 13.03 -16.60 22.12
CA PRO A 34 14.35 -16.46 22.73
C PRO A 34 15.17 -15.40 21.98
N ALA A 35 15.77 -14.47 22.70
CA ALA A 35 16.54 -13.37 22.10
C ALA A 35 17.71 -13.89 21.24
N ALA A 36 18.39 -14.95 21.70
CA ALA A 36 19.46 -15.61 20.95
C ALA A 36 18.99 -16.20 19.60
N SER A 37 17.71 -16.59 19.49
CA SER A 37 17.16 -17.03 18.21
C SER A 37 16.96 -15.87 17.26
N VAL A 38 16.50 -14.72 17.74
CA VAL A 38 16.32 -13.52 16.91
C VAL A 38 17.67 -12.98 16.45
N GLU A 39 18.69 -13.03 17.31
CA GLU A 39 20.10 -12.74 16.95
C GLU A 39 20.59 -13.66 15.83
N THR A 40 20.35 -14.98 15.96
CA THR A 40 20.70 -15.94 14.89
C THR A 40 19.99 -15.64 13.57
N ILE A 41 18.76 -15.10 13.61
CA ILE A 41 18.03 -14.69 12.41
C ILE A 41 18.62 -13.42 11.81
N ALA A 42 18.94 -12.43 12.65
CA ALA A 42 19.59 -11.18 12.21
C ALA A 42 20.94 -11.45 11.53
N GLU A 43 21.73 -12.39 12.06
CA GLU A 43 23.01 -12.80 11.48
C GLU A 43 22.87 -13.65 10.21
N SER A 44 21.67 -14.16 9.94
CA SER A 44 21.42 -14.98 8.75
C SER A 44 21.19 -14.10 7.51
N ALA A 45 21.47 -14.63 6.31
CA ALA A 45 21.09 -13.98 5.05
C ALA A 45 19.57 -14.05 4.75
N SER A 46 18.72 -14.03 5.79
CA SER A 46 17.26 -13.98 5.70
C SER A 46 16.81 -12.59 5.25
N SER A 47 15.67 -12.52 4.54
CA SER A 47 15.04 -11.25 4.19
C SER A 47 14.13 -10.67 5.30
N GLY A 48 13.91 -11.40 6.39
CA GLY A 48 13.10 -10.92 7.53
C GLY A 48 12.55 -12.01 8.46
N LEU A 49 11.58 -11.63 9.29
CA LEU A 49 10.87 -12.50 10.24
C LEU A 49 9.36 -12.21 10.23
N GLU A 50 8.55 -13.21 9.88
CA GLU A 50 7.09 -13.18 9.94
C GLU A 50 6.57 -14.00 11.13
N ILE A 51 5.63 -13.43 11.87
CA ILE A 51 4.97 -14.06 13.01
C ILE A 51 3.45 -13.91 12.83
N LYS A 52 2.74 -15.02 12.75
CA LYS A 52 1.27 -15.06 12.63
C LYS A 52 0.66 -15.40 13.98
N LEU A 53 -0.07 -14.46 14.55
CA LEU A 53 -0.86 -14.60 15.77
C LEU A 53 -2.34 -14.77 15.40
N SER A 54 -3.18 -15.14 16.36
CA SER A 54 -4.64 -15.22 16.15
C SER A 54 -5.28 -13.84 15.97
N THR A 55 -4.62 -12.78 16.45
CA THR A 55 -5.07 -11.38 16.42
C THR A 55 -4.48 -10.58 15.26
N GLY A 56 -3.44 -11.08 14.60
CA GLY A 56 -2.78 -10.41 13.49
C GLY A 56 -1.47 -11.08 13.08
N THR A 57 -0.93 -10.69 11.95
CA THR A 57 0.40 -11.09 11.46
C THR A 57 1.34 -9.90 11.48
N VAL A 58 2.59 -10.12 11.85
CA VAL A 58 3.64 -9.10 11.84
C VAL A 58 4.81 -9.66 11.06
N ALA A 59 5.20 -8.98 9.98
CA ALA A 59 6.37 -9.32 9.19
C ALA A 59 7.41 -8.19 9.25
N PHE A 60 8.51 -8.45 9.93
CA PHE A 60 9.67 -7.55 10.03
C PHE A 60 10.59 -7.75 8.83
N ASP A 61 11.08 -6.65 8.25
CA ASP A 61 12.21 -6.70 7.32
C ASP A 61 13.53 -6.98 8.04
N ALA A 62 14.59 -7.30 7.27
CA ALA A 62 15.90 -7.64 7.83
C ALA A 62 16.47 -6.54 8.74
N ALA A 63 16.33 -5.26 8.36
CA ALA A 63 16.83 -4.14 9.15
C ALA A 63 16.10 -4.01 10.49
N ALA A 64 14.78 -4.24 10.50
CA ALA A 64 14.00 -4.27 11.74
C ALA A 64 14.42 -5.44 12.64
N VAL A 65 14.68 -6.63 12.07
CA VAL A 65 15.15 -7.78 12.86
C VAL A 65 16.51 -7.51 13.49
N GLU A 66 17.43 -6.88 12.76
CA GLU A 66 18.74 -6.43 13.29
C GLU A 66 18.57 -5.44 14.45
N ALA A 67 17.78 -4.38 14.26
CA ALA A 67 17.51 -3.38 15.30
C ALA A 67 16.85 -3.98 16.55
N ILE A 68 15.90 -4.92 16.38
CA ILE A 68 15.25 -5.63 17.49
C ILE A 68 16.26 -6.48 18.25
N SER A 69 17.16 -7.18 17.54
CA SER A 69 18.21 -7.99 18.15
C SER A 69 19.15 -7.13 19.00
N GLU A 70 19.61 -6.00 18.47
CA GLU A 70 20.50 -5.06 19.18
C GLU A 70 19.83 -4.42 20.40
N ALA A 71 18.52 -4.14 20.33
CA ALA A 71 17.77 -3.51 21.41
C ALA A 71 17.34 -4.48 22.52
N ALA A 72 17.41 -5.80 22.29
CA ALA A 72 16.99 -6.80 23.26
C ALA A 72 17.88 -6.80 24.51
N THR A 73 17.26 -6.80 25.70
CA THR A 73 18.00 -6.77 26.99
C THR A 73 17.67 -7.94 27.92
N GLY A 74 16.63 -8.71 27.59
CA GLY A 74 16.23 -9.90 28.33
C GLY A 74 16.51 -11.19 27.56
N LYS A 75 16.18 -12.32 28.19
CA LYS A 75 16.32 -13.65 27.57
C LYS A 75 15.33 -13.89 26.44
N ASP A 76 14.19 -13.22 26.49
CA ASP A 76 13.11 -13.35 25.53
C ASP A 76 12.73 -11.97 24.97
N ILE A 77 12.18 -12.00 23.76
CA ILE A 77 11.49 -10.91 23.09
C ILE A 77 10.01 -11.32 23.01
N ALA A 78 9.14 -10.56 23.67
CA ALA A 78 7.70 -10.79 23.65
C ALA A 78 7.05 -9.90 22.61
N LEU A 79 6.38 -10.49 21.62
CA LEU A 79 5.53 -9.79 20.64
C LEU A 79 4.07 -9.99 21.02
N ASN A 80 3.32 -8.89 21.07
CA ASN A 80 1.87 -8.90 21.21
C ASN A 80 1.21 -8.01 20.15
N VAL A 81 0.06 -8.48 19.63
CA VAL A 81 -0.84 -7.68 18.79
C VAL A 81 -2.24 -7.81 19.38
N GLU A 82 -2.85 -6.69 19.74
CA GLU A 82 -4.15 -6.69 20.41
C GLU A 82 -5.06 -5.55 19.91
N THR A 83 -6.35 -5.67 20.20
CA THR A 83 -7.30 -4.57 20.07
C THR A 83 -7.43 -3.87 21.41
N VAL A 84 -7.30 -2.55 21.43
CA VAL A 84 -7.37 -1.73 22.66
C VAL A 84 -8.79 -1.22 22.86
N ASP A 85 -9.33 -1.35 24.07
CA ASP A 85 -10.60 -0.69 24.42
C ASP A 85 -10.35 0.83 24.45
N LYS A 86 -11.22 1.62 23.80
CA LYS A 86 -11.14 3.09 23.80
C LYS A 86 -11.05 3.68 25.22
N LYS A 87 -11.48 2.98 26.26
CA LYS A 87 -11.35 3.38 27.68
C LYS A 87 -9.91 3.36 28.19
N GLU A 88 -9.05 2.55 27.60
CA GLU A 88 -7.63 2.40 27.99
C GLU A 88 -6.75 3.50 27.40
N LEU A 89 -7.24 4.18 26.35
CA LEU A 89 -6.58 5.36 25.79
C LEU A 89 -6.45 6.51 26.82
N THR A 90 -5.42 7.33 26.65
CA THR A 90 -5.27 8.59 27.38
C THR A 90 -6.40 9.56 27.00
N SER A 91 -6.63 10.60 27.83
CA SER A 91 -7.64 11.62 27.52
C SER A 91 -7.38 12.33 26.19
N ALA A 92 -6.12 12.61 25.85
CA ALA A 92 -5.76 13.25 24.59
C ALA A 92 -6.08 12.36 23.37
N GLN A 93 -5.70 11.08 23.44
CA GLN A 93 -5.98 10.09 22.42
C GLN A 93 -7.50 9.86 22.23
N LYS A 94 -8.27 9.79 23.33
CA LYS A 94 -9.73 9.67 23.29
C LYS A 94 -10.38 10.78 22.47
N SER A 95 -9.99 12.04 22.71
CA SER A 95 -10.51 13.18 21.96
C SER A 95 -10.26 13.08 20.46
N SER A 96 -9.12 12.52 20.04
CA SER A 96 -8.79 12.37 18.63
C SER A 96 -9.55 11.24 17.93
N VAL A 97 -9.99 10.21 18.65
CA VAL A 97 -10.69 9.06 18.05
C VAL A 97 -12.22 9.13 18.17
N GLU A 98 -12.76 10.08 18.94
CA GLU A 98 -14.20 10.24 19.16
C GLU A 98 -14.97 10.50 17.85
N GLY A 99 -14.40 11.33 16.96
CA GLY A 99 -14.98 11.65 15.64
C GLY A 99 -14.83 10.56 14.58
N LEU A 100 -14.10 9.47 14.86
CA LEU A 100 -13.80 8.41 13.88
C LEU A 100 -14.79 7.24 13.95
N GLY A 101 -15.94 7.44 14.60
CA GLY A 101 -17.04 6.47 14.65
C GLY A 101 -16.61 5.10 15.18
N ASN A 102 -16.80 4.05 14.37
CA ASN A 102 -16.51 2.66 14.71
C ASN A 102 -15.02 2.28 14.57
N ALA A 103 -14.12 3.25 14.66
CA ALA A 103 -12.69 2.99 14.57
C ALA A 103 -12.23 1.92 15.57
N VAL A 104 -11.41 1.00 15.08
CA VAL A 104 -10.77 -0.07 15.85
C VAL A 104 -9.36 0.38 16.16
N ILE A 105 -8.96 0.27 17.43
CA ILE A 105 -7.60 0.60 17.86
C ILE A 105 -6.83 -0.70 17.99
N VAL A 106 -5.74 -0.82 17.26
CA VAL A 106 -4.82 -1.95 17.32
C VAL A 106 -3.53 -1.49 17.98
N LYS A 107 -2.96 -2.31 18.85
CA LYS A 107 -1.65 -2.06 19.45
C LYS A 107 -0.74 -3.23 19.14
N ALA A 108 0.43 -2.92 18.60
CA ALA A 108 1.52 -3.87 18.49
C ALA A 108 2.58 -3.49 19.51
N THR A 109 3.12 -4.45 20.25
CA THR A 109 4.19 -4.21 21.22
C THR A 109 5.28 -5.26 21.12
N LEU A 110 6.52 -4.82 21.28
CA LEU A 110 7.68 -5.67 21.53
C LEU A 110 8.28 -5.29 22.87
N THR A 111 8.59 -6.29 23.69
CA THR A 111 9.30 -6.06 24.95
C THR A 111 10.42 -7.07 25.16
N SER A 112 11.52 -6.64 25.78
CA SER A 112 12.60 -7.51 26.21
C SER A 112 13.22 -6.96 27.49
N GLY A 113 13.42 -7.83 28.50
CA GLY A 113 14.00 -7.41 29.78
C GLY A 113 13.18 -6.35 30.54
N GLY A 114 11.87 -6.27 30.28
CA GLY A 114 10.98 -5.26 30.85
C GLY A 114 11.02 -3.88 30.16
N LYS A 115 11.76 -3.75 29.05
CA LYS A 115 11.79 -2.54 28.22
C LYS A 115 11.00 -2.75 26.93
N THR A 116 10.31 -1.72 26.47
CA THR A 116 9.68 -1.68 25.16
C THR A 116 10.72 -1.46 24.08
N ILE A 117 10.62 -2.22 22.99
CA ILE A 117 11.37 -2.01 21.74
C ILE A 117 10.36 -1.45 20.75
N SER A 118 10.42 -0.15 20.46
CA SER A 118 9.49 0.48 19.54
C SER A 118 10.16 0.91 18.23
N ASP A 119 11.43 1.32 18.22
CA ASP A 119 12.15 1.80 17.04
C ASP A 119 12.85 0.64 16.30
N PHE A 120 12.78 0.66 14.96
CA PHE A 120 13.36 -0.35 14.07
C PHE A 120 14.60 0.15 13.30
N GLY A 121 15.17 1.29 13.67
CA GLY A 121 16.49 1.71 13.16
C GLY A 121 16.53 1.97 11.65
N GLY A 122 15.39 2.36 11.06
CA GLY A 122 15.21 2.51 9.62
C GLY A 122 14.61 1.30 8.92
N GLY A 123 14.47 0.16 9.61
CA GLY A 123 13.64 -0.96 9.19
C GLY A 123 12.15 -0.74 9.44
N SER A 124 11.35 -1.75 9.11
CA SER A 124 9.89 -1.68 9.20
C SER A 124 9.23 -3.04 9.49
N ALA A 125 7.98 -2.98 9.95
CA ALA A 125 7.11 -4.13 10.16
C ALA A 125 5.80 -3.97 9.37
N ALA A 126 5.47 -4.93 8.53
CA ALA A 126 4.14 -5.06 7.95
C ALA A 126 3.20 -5.70 8.96
N VAL A 127 2.23 -4.94 9.47
CA VAL A 127 1.23 -5.40 10.43
C VAL A 127 -0.07 -5.66 9.68
N THR A 128 -0.55 -6.89 9.72
CA THR A 128 -1.79 -7.35 9.09
C THR A 128 -2.79 -7.79 10.14
N VAL A 129 -3.96 -7.16 10.21
CA VAL A 129 -4.99 -7.46 11.22
C VAL A 129 -6.34 -7.77 10.57
N PRO A 130 -7.16 -8.67 11.16
CA PRO A 130 -8.53 -8.86 10.74
C PRO A 130 -9.35 -7.56 10.89
N TYR A 131 -10.12 -7.22 9.87
CA TYR A 131 -10.99 -6.05 9.87
C TYR A 131 -12.28 -6.31 9.07
N ALA A 132 -13.40 -6.36 9.79
CA ALA A 132 -14.72 -6.51 9.19
C ALA A 132 -15.35 -5.14 8.98
N LYS A 133 -15.34 -4.64 7.73
CA LYS A 133 -16.00 -3.39 7.37
C LYS A 133 -17.48 -3.39 7.78
N LYS A 134 -17.94 -2.26 8.31
CA LYS A 134 -19.36 -1.98 8.59
C LYS A 134 -20.06 -1.44 7.37
N ASP A 135 -19.42 -0.56 6.63
CA ASP A 135 -19.89 -0.08 5.34
C ASP A 135 -19.06 -0.70 4.19
N ALA A 136 -19.75 -1.38 3.27
CA ALA A 136 -19.11 -1.98 2.11
C ALA A 136 -18.39 -0.95 1.23
N LYS A 137 -18.91 0.29 1.15
CA LYS A 137 -18.36 1.41 0.39
C LYS A 137 -17.28 2.20 1.12
N ALA A 138 -17.11 1.97 2.43
CA ALA A 138 -16.07 2.66 3.18
C ALA A 138 -14.67 2.24 2.71
N VAL A 139 -13.79 3.22 2.70
CA VAL A 139 -12.36 3.05 2.55
C VAL A 139 -11.78 2.91 3.96
N VAL A 140 -11.04 1.84 4.21
CA VAL A 140 -10.35 1.69 5.50
C VAL A 140 -9.04 2.46 5.45
N THR A 141 -8.85 3.35 6.41
CA THR A 141 -7.64 4.16 6.57
C THR A 141 -6.98 3.82 7.90
N VAL A 142 -5.65 3.90 7.94
CA VAL A 142 -4.87 3.65 9.16
C VAL A 142 -4.14 4.91 9.57
N TYR A 143 -4.12 5.17 10.87
CA TYR A 143 -3.35 6.25 11.46
C TYR A 143 -2.47 5.69 12.57
N TYR A 144 -1.22 6.13 12.64
CA TYR A 144 -0.44 6.08 13.87
C TYR A 144 -1.03 7.09 14.86
N LEU A 145 -1.32 6.64 16.08
CA LEU A 145 -1.76 7.47 17.20
C LEU A 145 -0.61 7.58 18.21
N ASP A 146 -0.11 8.81 18.41
CA ASP A 146 0.94 9.06 19.42
C ASP A 146 0.36 9.37 20.81
N ASP A 147 1.23 9.44 21.82
CA ASP A 147 0.86 9.70 23.21
C ASP A 147 0.23 11.10 23.41
N SER A 148 0.50 12.04 22.49
CA SER A 148 -0.12 13.38 22.49
C SER A 148 -1.52 13.38 21.88
N GLY A 149 -1.96 12.25 21.32
CA GLY A 149 -3.22 12.11 20.59
C GLY A 149 -3.14 12.54 19.12
N LYS A 150 -1.96 12.84 18.58
CA LYS A 150 -1.81 13.20 17.18
C LYS A 150 -1.99 11.97 16.30
N LEU A 151 -2.84 12.09 15.28
CA LEU A 151 -3.03 11.08 14.24
C LEU A 151 -2.12 11.39 13.05
N THR A 152 -1.27 10.44 12.69
CA THR A 152 -0.44 10.50 11.48
C THR A 152 -0.90 9.40 10.53
N LYS A 153 -1.46 9.79 9.38
CA LYS A 153 -1.98 8.84 8.40
C LYS A 153 -0.86 7.94 7.86
N MET A 154 -1.16 6.66 7.75
CA MET A 154 -0.25 5.63 7.24
C MET A 154 -0.77 5.06 5.93
N ASN A 155 0.15 4.55 5.12
CA ASN A 155 -0.20 3.73 3.98
C ASN A 155 -0.76 2.40 4.48
N ALA A 156 -1.92 2.03 3.96
CA ALA A 156 -2.56 0.77 4.31
C ALA A 156 -3.30 0.20 3.11
N THR A 157 -3.45 -1.11 3.09
CA THR A 157 -4.21 -1.84 2.09
C THR A 157 -5.26 -2.70 2.78
N TYR A 158 -6.49 -2.64 2.27
CA TYR A 158 -7.56 -3.53 2.70
C TYR A 158 -7.75 -4.65 1.70
N ASN A 159 -7.65 -5.90 2.14
CA ASN A 159 -7.94 -7.07 1.33
C ASN A 159 -9.36 -7.56 1.62
N ALA A 160 -10.25 -7.42 0.64
CA ALA A 160 -11.67 -7.81 0.79
C ALA A 160 -11.88 -9.32 0.87
N ALA A 161 -11.00 -10.12 0.25
CA ALA A 161 -11.10 -11.58 0.26
C ALA A 161 -10.76 -12.18 1.63
N THR A 162 -9.68 -11.69 2.25
CA THR A 162 -9.24 -12.13 3.58
C THR A 162 -9.88 -11.31 4.71
N LYS A 163 -10.51 -10.17 4.39
CA LYS A 163 -11.01 -9.18 5.36
C LYS A 163 -9.93 -8.72 6.32
N THR A 164 -8.76 -8.37 5.78
CA THR A 164 -7.63 -7.88 6.56
C THR A 164 -7.19 -6.49 6.13
N VAL A 165 -6.60 -5.74 7.06
CA VAL A 165 -5.89 -4.49 6.78
C VAL A 165 -4.42 -4.73 7.02
N THR A 166 -3.57 -4.35 6.06
CA THR A 166 -2.12 -4.37 6.18
C THR A 166 -1.59 -2.95 6.14
N PHE A 167 -0.70 -2.59 7.06
CA PHE A 167 0.01 -1.30 7.07
C PHE A 167 1.49 -1.50 7.43
N ILE A 168 2.35 -0.61 6.96
CA ILE A 168 3.79 -0.66 7.22
C ILE A 168 4.14 0.30 8.34
N ALA A 169 4.64 -0.23 9.45
CA ALA A 169 4.99 0.49 10.65
C ALA A 169 6.53 0.58 10.80
N PRO A 170 7.13 1.78 10.77
CA PRO A 170 8.57 1.95 11.05
C PRO A 170 8.90 1.86 12.55
N HIS A 171 7.88 1.88 13.39
CA HIS A 171 7.98 1.70 14.83
C HIS A 171 6.64 1.19 15.36
N PHE A 172 6.64 0.55 16.53
CA PHE A 172 5.42 0.11 17.21
C PHE A 172 4.74 1.18 18.07
N SER A 173 3.40 1.16 18.04
CA SER A 173 2.51 2.04 18.81
C SER A 173 1.07 1.50 18.79
N GLU A 174 0.12 2.36 19.14
CA GLU A 174 -1.30 2.27 18.84
C GLU A 174 -1.60 2.81 17.42
N TYR A 175 -2.47 2.10 16.72
CA TYR A 175 -2.91 2.39 15.35
C TYR A 175 -4.43 2.41 15.29
N VAL A 176 -4.97 3.41 14.60
CA VAL A 176 -6.41 3.61 14.46
C VAL A 176 -6.83 3.20 13.06
N LEU A 177 -7.64 2.15 12.96
CA LEU A 177 -8.28 1.69 11.73
C LEU A 177 -9.66 2.31 11.65
N ALA A 178 -9.86 3.26 10.73
CA ALA A 178 -11.09 4.02 10.58
C ALA A 178 -11.70 3.88 9.18
N GLU A 179 -13.03 3.80 9.13
CA GLU A 179 -13.81 3.80 7.89
C GLU A 179 -14.09 5.24 7.43
N VAL A 180 -13.71 5.55 6.19
CA VAL A 180 -13.99 6.82 5.53
C VAL A 180 -15.02 6.60 4.44
N THR A 181 -16.18 7.24 4.57
CA THR A 181 -17.28 7.21 3.59
C THR A 181 -17.44 8.54 2.86
N ALA A 182 -16.89 9.63 3.41
CA ALA A 182 -17.04 10.96 2.84
C ALA A 182 -16.34 11.07 1.47
N LEU A 183 -17.07 11.62 0.49
CA LEU A 183 -16.53 12.07 -0.78
C LEU A 183 -16.26 13.58 -0.66
N PRO A 184 -14.98 14.02 -0.66
CA PRO A 184 -14.65 15.40 -0.32
C PRO A 184 -14.89 16.40 -1.46
N PHE A 185 -15.32 15.94 -2.64
CA PHE A 185 -15.39 16.74 -3.85
C PHE A 185 -16.83 16.97 -4.29
N VAL A 186 -17.19 18.24 -4.49
CA VAL A 186 -18.57 18.67 -4.81
C VAL A 186 -18.95 18.42 -6.27
N ASP A 187 -17.95 18.21 -7.14
CA ASP A 187 -18.12 17.92 -8.57
C ASP A 187 -18.09 16.42 -8.90
N VAL A 188 -18.21 15.56 -7.89
CA VAL A 188 -18.29 14.11 -8.05
C VAL A 188 -19.66 13.65 -7.57
N ASP A 189 -20.51 13.29 -8.53
CA ASP A 189 -21.81 12.70 -8.23
C ASP A 189 -21.62 11.30 -7.62
N GLU A 190 -22.27 11.03 -6.48
CA GLU A 190 -22.21 9.75 -5.75
C GLU A 190 -22.68 8.54 -6.59
N SER A 191 -23.48 8.77 -7.64
CA SER A 191 -23.93 7.74 -8.59
C SER A 191 -22.98 7.55 -9.78
N ALA A 192 -21.97 8.42 -9.95
CA ALA A 192 -21.02 8.30 -11.05
C ALA A 192 -20.16 7.02 -10.91
N TYR A 193 -19.82 6.40 -12.04
CA TYR A 193 -19.02 5.17 -12.06
C TYR A 193 -17.65 5.30 -11.39
N TYR A 194 -17.12 6.52 -11.29
CA TYR A 194 -15.84 6.85 -10.67
C TYR A 194 -15.96 7.31 -9.21
N ALA A 195 -17.16 7.46 -8.64
CA ALA A 195 -17.33 8.02 -7.30
C ALA A 195 -16.55 7.23 -6.22
N ASP A 196 -16.69 5.90 -6.23
CA ASP A 196 -15.95 5.02 -5.30
C ASP A 196 -14.44 5.10 -5.51
N ALA A 197 -14.01 5.19 -6.77
CA ALA A 197 -12.59 5.30 -7.12
C ALA A 197 -12.00 6.64 -6.66
N VAL A 198 -12.75 7.73 -6.80
CA VAL A 198 -12.34 9.06 -6.31
C VAL A 198 -12.29 9.07 -4.79
N ARG A 199 -13.30 8.49 -4.11
CA ARG A 199 -13.30 8.36 -2.65
C ARG A 199 -12.08 7.59 -2.18
N TRP A 200 -11.79 6.44 -2.79
CA TRP A 200 -10.58 5.65 -2.50
C TRP A 200 -9.30 6.46 -2.73
N ALA A 201 -9.20 7.16 -3.86
CA ALA A 201 -8.02 7.95 -4.19
C ALA A 201 -7.79 9.09 -3.19
N ALA A 202 -8.85 9.81 -2.78
CA ALA A 202 -8.76 10.86 -1.77
C ALA A 202 -8.42 10.29 -0.39
N ALA A 203 -9.14 9.25 0.02
CA ALA A 203 -8.96 8.61 1.32
C ALA A 203 -7.60 7.93 1.46
N ASN A 204 -6.90 7.59 0.37
CA ASN A 204 -5.52 7.08 0.40
C ASN A 204 -4.46 8.13 0.04
N GLY A 205 -4.83 9.39 -0.16
CA GLY A 205 -3.86 10.47 -0.45
C GLY A 205 -3.25 10.41 -1.85
N ILE A 206 -3.86 9.66 -2.78
CA ILE A 206 -3.44 9.57 -4.18
C ILE A 206 -3.70 10.90 -4.88
N THR A 207 -4.79 11.57 -4.52
CA THR A 207 -5.17 12.89 -5.02
C THR A 207 -5.72 13.76 -3.90
N SER A 208 -5.47 15.06 -3.98
CA SER A 208 -6.08 16.10 -3.16
C SER A 208 -7.11 16.93 -3.92
N GLY A 209 -7.45 16.55 -5.16
CA GLY A 209 -8.24 17.37 -6.07
C GLY A 209 -7.40 18.33 -6.90
N VAL A 210 -8.08 19.12 -7.74
CA VAL A 210 -7.50 20.30 -8.42
C VAL A 210 -7.55 21.54 -7.54
N ASP A 211 -8.46 21.54 -6.56
CA ASP A 211 -8.51 22.46 -5.43
C ASP A 211 -9.10 21.72 -4.21
N ALA A 212 -9.38 22.45 -3.13
CA ALA A 212 -9.87 21.88 -1.87
C ALA A 212 -11.23 21.15 -1.97
N THR A 213 -12.05 21.47 -2.97
CA THR A 213 -13.43 20.95 -3.10
C THR A 213 -13.73 20.35 -4.47
N HIS A 214 -12.83 20.41 -5.45
CA HIS A 214 -13.05 19.87 -6.80
C HIS A 214 -12.02 18.81 -7.18
N PHE A 215 -12.49 17.72 -7.77
CA PHE A 215 -11.64 16.68 -8.35
C PHE A 215 -11.35 16.89 -9.83
N ALA A 216 -12.27 17.54 -10.56
CA ALA A 216 -12.32 17.69 -12.01
C ALA A 216 -12.30 16.34 -12.75
N PRO A 217 -13.31 15.46 -12.56
CA PRO A 217 -13.28 14.09 -13.09
C PRO A 217 -13.18 14.02 -14.63
N MET A 218 -13.69 15.04 -15.32
CA MET A 218 -13.71 15.13 -16.78
C MET A 218 -12.50 15.88 -17.38
N ALA A 219 -11.54 16.33 -16.56
CA ALA A 219 -10.34 16.98 -17.08
C ALA A 219 -9.36 15.94 -17.64
N ILE A 220 -8.68 16.33 -18.71
CA ILE A 220 -7.56 15.58 -19.30
C ILE A 220 -6.40 15.58 -18.30
N THR A 221 -5.64 14.49 -18.27
CA THR A 221 -4.52 14.31 -17.34
C THR A 221 -3.20 14.25 -18.11
N THR A 222 -2.17 14.92 -17.59
CA THR A 222 -0.83 14.86 -18.18
C THR A 222 -0.08 13.60 -17.77
N ARG A 223 0.97 13.24 -18.51
CA ARG A 223 1.85 12.11 -18.18
C ARG A 223 2.49 12.24 -16.79
N GLY A 224 2.89 13.45 -16.39
CA GLY A 224 3.44 13.72 -15.05
C GLY A 224 2.43 13.46 -13.93
N GLN A 225 1.16 13.89 -14.13
CA GLN A 225 0.08 13.62 -13.19
C GLN A 225 -0.24 12.12 -13.09
N MET A 226 -0.30 11.41 -14.21
CA MET A 226 -0.55 9.96 -14.25
C MET A 226 0.50 9.18 -13.46
N VAL A 227 1.79 9.44 -13.69
CA VAL A 227 2.86 8.76 -12.96
C VAL A 227 2.85 9.12 -11.47
N THR A 228 2.49 10.36 -11.13
CA THR A 228 2.32 10.77 -9.72
C THR A 228 1.19 10.00 -9.03
N PHE A 229 0.04 9.82 -9.69
CA PHE A 229 -1.05 9.03 -9.13
C PHE A 229 -0.65 7.57 -8.93
N LEU A 230 0.07 6.99 -9.90
CA LEU A 230 0.55 5.62 -9.81
C LEU A 230 1.56 5.44 -8.68
N TRP A 231 2.53 6.35 -8.55
CA TRP A 231 3.52 6.36 -7.48
C TRP A 231 2.88 6.46 -6.10
N ARG A 232 1.90 7.36 -5.94
CA ARG A 232 1.15 7.50 -4.67
C ARG A 232 0.30 6.27 -4.37
N ALA A 233 -0.34 5.69 -5.38
CA ALA A 233 -1.10 4.45 -5.22
C ALA A 233 -0.20 3.27 -4.80
N ALA A 234 1.07 3.26 -5.24
CA ALA A 234 2.10 2.33 -4.81
C ALA A 234 2.70 2.64 -3.42
N GLY A 235 2.18 3.65 -2.70
CA GLY A 235 2.67 4.02 -1.36
C GLY A 235 3.79 5.07 -1.36
N SER A 236 4.04 5.73 -2.48
CA SER A 236 5.11 6.74 -2.63
C SER A 236 6.51 6.24 -2.26
N PRO A 237 6.95 5.07 -2.76
CA PRO A 237 8.28 4.52 -2.46
C PRO A 237 9.38 5.53 -2.82
N GLU A 238 10.35 5.68 -1.93
CA GLU A 238 11.48 6.58 -2.18
C GLU A 238 12.37 5.98 -3.29
N PRO A 239 12.63 6.70 -4.39
CA PRO A 239 13.52 6.21 -5.44
C PRO A 239 14.96 6.14 -4.94
N THR A 240 15.73 5.16 -5.42
CA THR A 240 17.17 5.05 -5.11
C THR A 240 17.99 6.07 -5.90
N ALA A 241 17.54 6.41 -7.10
CA ALA A 241 18.14 7.46 -7.91
C ALA A 241 17.86 8.85 -7.31
N THR A 242 18.88 9.69 -7.22
CA THR A 242 18.75 11.07 -6.72
C THR A 242 18.70 12.11 -7.85
N THR A 243 19.09 11.71 -9.07
CA THR A 243 19.16 12.58 -10.26
C THR A 243 18.35 12.02 -11.41
N CYS A 244 17.59 12.88 -12.11
CA CYS A 244 16.83 12.49 -13.30
C CYS A 244 17.68 12.63 -14.57
N ALA A 245 17.61 11.64 -15.46
CA ALA A 245 18.30 11.66 -16.76
C ALA A 245 17.54 12.48 -17.83
N PHE A 246 16.25 12.77 -17.61
CA PHE A 246 15.43 13.53 -18.54
C PHE A 246 15.67 15.04 -18.39
N THR A 247 15.94 15.72 -19.50
CA THR A 247 16.30 17.14 -19.51
C THR A 247 15.10 18.08 -19.28
N ASP A 248 13.88 17.57 -19.42
CA ASP A 248 12.62 18.29 -19.24
C ASP A 248 12.00 18.10 -17.84
N ILE A 249 12.73 17.49 -16.90
CA ILE A 249 12.27 17.29 -15.51
C ILE A 249 13.18 18.05 -14.55
N ARG A 250 12.62 19.02 -13.82
CA ARG A 250 13.34 19.79 -12.80
C ARG A 250 13.18 19.15 -11.41
N ALA A 251 14.22 19.25 -10.59
CA ALA A 251 14.28 18.62 -9.26
C ALA A 251 13.19 19.06 -8.26
N ASN A 252 12.62 20.24 -8.47
CA ASN A 252 11.58 20.82 -7.62
C ASN A 252 10.15 20.56 -8.10
N GLU A 253 9.95 19.80 -9.18
CA GLU A 253 8.63 19.47 -9.69
C GLU A 253 7.95 18.39 -8.84
N TYR A 254 6.63 18.50 -8.66
CA TYR A 254 5.86 17.58 -7.81
C TYR A 254 5.94 16.11 -8.29
N TYR A 255 6.19 15.88 -9.58
CA TYR A 255 6.31 14.56 -10.18
C TYR A 255 7.76 14.04 -10.20
N TYR A 256 8.75 14.80 -9.74
CA TYR A 256 10.17 14.43 -9.89
C TYR A 256 10.49 13.04 -9.32
N LYS A 257 10.15 12.79 -8.05
CA LYS A 257 10.35 11.48 -7.42
C LYS A 257 9.55 10.37 -8.08
N ALA A 258 8.31 10.67 -8.48
CA ALA A 258 7.45 9.71 -9.16
C ALA A 258 8.05 9.27 -10.52
N VAL A 259 8.64 10.20 -11.27
CA VAL A 259 9.34 9.91 -12.53
C VAL A 259 10.58 9.06 -12.28
N LEU A 260 11.41 9.41 -11.28
CA LEU A 260 12.58 8.62 -10.92
C LEU A 260 12.21 7.17 -10.58
N TRP A 261 11.21 6.99 -9.70
CA TRP A 261 10.69 5.68 -9.34
C TRP A 261 10.15 4.92 -10.56
N ALA A 262 9.37 5.59 -11.41
CA ALA A 262 8.78 4.96 -12.60
C ALA A 262 9.84 4.48 -13.60
N VAL A 263 10.98 5.17 -13.72
CA VAL A 263 12.11 4.72 -14.53
C VAL A 263 12.83 3.55 -13.85
N GLU A 264 13.09 3.67 -12.55
CA GLU A 264 13.80 2.67 -11.75
C GLU A 264 13.13 1.29 -11.83
N ILE A 265 11.80 1.23 -11.72
CA ILE A 265 11.05 -0.03 -11.81
C ILE A 265 10.63 -0.39 -13.24
N GLY A 266 11.08 0.37 -14.25
CA GLY A 266 10.88 0.05 -15.67
C GLY A 266 9.48 0.32 -16.23
N LEU A 267 8.67 1.20 -15.62
CA LEU A 267 7.37 1.58 -16.17
C LEU A 267 7.49 2.36 -17.49
N THR A 268 8.55 3.15 -17.62
CA THR A 268 8.75 4.07 -18.73
C THR A 268 10.22 4.29 -19.03
N LYS A 269 10.53 4.57 -20.30
CA LYS A 269 11.84 5.01 -20.76
C LYS A 269 11.83 6.46 -21.26
N GLY A 270 10.73 7.18 -21.02
CA GLY A 270 10.48 8.49 -21.64
C GLY A 270 9.85 8.37 -23.02
N THR A 271 9.64 9.52 -23.67
CA THR A 271 9.24 9.63 -25.09
C THR A 271 10.45 9.66 -26.02
N SER A 272 11.64 9.89 -25.46
CA SER A 272 12.95 9.61 -26.04
C SER A 272 13.95 9.33 -24.92
N ASP A 273 15.20 8.99 -25.28
CA ASP A 273 16.26 8.69 -24.31
C ASP A 273 16.52 9.83 -23.30
N THR A 274 16.18 11.09 -23.65
CA THR A 274 16.44 12.27 -22.80
C THR A 274 15.20 13.10 -22.49
N ILE A 275 14.00 12.70 -22.92
CA ILE A 275 12.75 13.46 -22.75
C ILE A 275 11.66 12.57 -22.17
N PHE A 276 10.99 13.04 -21.12
CA PHE A 276 9.85 12.35 -20.50
C PHE A 276 8.49 12.83 -21.02
N SER A 277 8.39 14.10 -21.38
CA SER A 277 7.17 14.83 -21.75
C SER A 277 6.14 14.87 -20.61
N PRO A 278 6.40 15.56 -19.48
CA PRO A 278 5.53 15.56 -18.31
C PRO A 278 4.21 16.29 -18.51
N ASP A 279 4.20 17.30 -19.39
CA ASP A 279 3.05 18.18 -19.64
C ASP A 279 2.22 17.73 -20.84
N GLU A 280 2.66 16.72 -21.59
CA GLU A 280 1.86 16.10 -22.65
C GLU A 280 0.71 15.29 -22.04
N ASP A 281 -0.43 15.32 -22.72
CA ASP A 281 -1.61 14.56 -22.33
C ASP A 281 -1.37 13.06 -22.45
N VAL A 282 -1.85 12.29 -21.47
CA VAL A 282 -1.69 10.84 -21.46
C VAL A 282 -2.89 10.17 -22.12
N SER A 283 -2.62 9.28 -23.07
CA SER A 283 -3.70 8.50 -23.69
C SER A 283 -4.18 7.36 -22.78
N ARG A 284 -5.39 6.85 -23.04
CA ARG A 284 -5.90 5.65 -22.36
C ARG A 284 -4.99 4.43 -22.55
N GLY A 285 -4.44 4.24 -23.75
CA GLY A 285 -3.47 3.19 -24.06
C GLY A 285 -2.17 3.31 -23.26
N GLN A 286 -1.63 4.52 -23.14
CA GLN A 286 -0.44 4.76 -22.30
C GLN A 286 -0.73 4.49 -20.82
N THR A 287 -1.90 4.93 -20.34
CA THR A 287 -2.33 4.75 -18.94
C THR A 287 -2.33 3.28 -18.54
N VAL A 288 -2.99 2.42 -19.33
CA VAL A 288 -3.03 0.97 -19.03
C VAL A 288 -1.68 0.30 -19.24
N THR A 289 -0.83 0.83 -20.12
CA THR A 289 0.54 0.31 -20.31
C THR A 289 1.41 0.53 -19.07
N PHE A 290 1.36 1.72 -18.46
CA PHE A 290 2.05 1.95 -17.18
C PHE A 290 1.54 1.01 -16.08
N LEU A 291 0.22 0.83 -16.00
CA LEU A 291 -0.40 -0.02 -15.00
C LEU A 291 -0.03 -1.51 -15.21
N ALA A 292 -0.02 -1.99 -16.44
CA ALA A 292 0.36 -3.36 -16.78
C ALA A 292 1.83 -3.63 -16.42
N ARG A 293 2.75 -2.72 -16.77
CA ARG A 293 4.17 -2.84 -16.44
C ARG A 293 4.42 -2.85 -14.93
N MET A 294 3.69 -2.04 -14.17
CA MET A 294 3.76 -2.04 -12.71
C MET A 294 3.35 -3.39 -12.12
N ASN A 295 2.45 -4.11 -12.78
CA ASN A 295 2.04 -5.47 -12.40
C ASN A 295 2.93 -6.56 -13.04
N GLY A 296 4.09 -6.21 -13.58
CA GLY A 296 5.04 -7.15 -14.17
C GLY A 296 4.61 -7.76 -15.51
N VAL A 297 3.59 -7.19 -16.17
CA VAL A 297 3.16 -7.62 -17.50
C VAL A 297 4.23 -7.19 -18.51
N LYS A 298 4.84 -8.19 -19.14
CA LYS A 298 5.84 -7.99 -20.18
C LYS A 298 5.19 -7.69 -21.52
N ASP A 299 5.94 -7.03 -22.40
CA ASP A 299 5.49 -6.70 -23.75
C ASP A 299 5.21 -7.97 -24.59
N ASP A 300 5.75 -9.13 -24.23
CA ASP A 300 5.54 -10.43 -24.88
C ASP A 300 4.56 -11.36 -24.13
N ALA A 301 3.85 -10.84 -23.12
CA ALA A 301 2.95 -11.64 -22.32
C ALA A 301 1.81 -12.27 -23.14
N THR A 302 1.53 -13.54 -22.90
CA THR A 302 0.46 -14.32 -23.54
C THR A 302 -0.63 -14.70 -22.55
N GLY A 303 -1.82 -15.07 -23.04
CA GLY A 303 -2.90 -15.60 -22.20
C GLY A 303 -3.94 -14.56 -21.77
N TYR A 304 -3.79 -13.32 -22.22
CA TYR A 304 -4.81 -12.28 -22.08
C TYR A 304 -5.59 -12.10 -23.38
N SER A 305 -6.84 -11.66 -23.28
CA SER A 305 -7.68 -11.40 -24.46
C SER A 305 -8.62 -10.22 -24.25
N HIS A 306 -9.08 -9.64 -25.36
CA HIS A 306 -10.11 -8.60 -25.38
C HIS A 306 -10.96 -8.71 -26.66
N ASN A 307 -12.12 -8.04 -26.66
CA ASN A 307 -13.02 -7.97 -27.82
C ASN A 307 -13.00 -6.58 -28.51
N PHE A 308 -12.07 -5.70 -28.13
CA PHE A 308 -11.96 -4.36 -28.69
C PHE A 308 -11.44 -4.37 -30.14
N ALA A 309 -12.25 -3.86 -31.07
CA ALA A 309 -11.96 -3.86 -32.50
C ALA A 309 -10.92 -2.80 -32.90
N ASP A 310 -10.71 -1.79 -32.06
CA ASP A 310 -9.79 -0.67 -32.25
C ASP A 310 -8.42 -0.89 -31.60
N VAL A 311 -8.14 -2.11 -31.14
CA VAL A 311 -6.84 -2.52 -30.57
C VAL A 311 -6.29 -3.66 -31.41
N LYS A 312 -5.25 -3.38 -32.19
CA LYS A 312 -4.58 -4.35 -33.05
C LYS A 312 -3.51 -5.08 -32.26
N THR A 313 -3.25 -6.34 -32.61
CA THR A 313 -2.20 -7.16 -31.97
C THR A 313 -0.78 -6.60 -32.14
N THR A 314 -0.58 -5.69 -33.10
CA THR A 314 0.71 -5.02 -33.33
C THR A 314 0.85 -3.69 -32.58
N ASP A 315 -0.19 -3.22 -31.90
CA ASP A 315 -0.11 -1.97 -31.14
C ASP A 315 0.68 -2.20 -29.85
N TYR A 316 1.55 -1.25 -29.48
CA TYR A 316 2.42 -1.38 -28.30
C TYR A 316 1.64 -1.58 -26.99
N TYR A 317 0.39 -1.11 -26.93
CA TYR A 317 -0.50 -1.25 -25.78
C TYR A 317 -1.37 -2.51 -25.83
N SER A 318 -1.32 -3.32 -26.90
CA SER A 318 -2.25 -4.43 -27.12
C SER A 318 -2.27 -5.41 -25.94
N ASN A 319 -1.10 -5.85 -25.48
CA ASN A 319 -1.00 -6.78 -24.35
C ASN A 319 -1.43 -6.13 -23.03
N ALA A 320 -1.14 -4.84 -22.83
CA ALA A 320 -1.59 -4.11 -21.65
C ALA A 320 -3.12 -3.97 -21.61
N VAL A 321 -3.75 -3.68 -22.76
CA VAL A 321 -5.21 -3.62 -22.87
C VAL A 321 -5.84 -5.00 -22.66
N ALA A 322 -5.27 -6.05 -23.26
CA ALA A 322 -5.72 -7.42 -23.07
C ALA A 322 -5.67 -7.83 -21.58
N TRP A 323 -4.56 -7.54 -20.91
CA TRP A 323 -4.39 -7.78 -19.48
C TRP A 323 -5.43 -7.01 -18.66
N ALA A 324 -5.61 -5.71 -18.94
CA ALA A 324 -6.56 -4.88 -18.23
C ALA A 324 -8.01 -5.37 -18.41
N ALA A 325 -8.39 -5.83 -19.61
CA ALA A 325 -9.70 -6.40 -19.89
C ALA A 325 -9.92 -7.75 -19.17
N THR A 326 -8.89 -8.62 -19.19
CA THR A 326 -8.91 -9.93 -18.54
C THR A 326 -9.11 -9.78 -17.02
N ASN A 327 -8.42 -8.83 -16.41
CA ASN A 327 -8.48 -8.54 -14.96
C ASN A 327 -9.60 -7.55 -14.58
N LYS A 328 -10.53 -7.23 -15.49
CA LYS A 328 -11.68 -6.33 -15.21
C LYS A 328 -11.28 -4.92 -14.74
N ILE A 329 -10.09 -4.47 -15.11
CA ILE A 329 -9.64 -3.09 -14.91
C ILE A 329 -10.36 -2.16 -15.89
N THR A 330 -10.65 -2.62 -17.10
CA THR A 330 -11.42 -1.84 -18.10
C THR A 330 -12.50 -2.68 -18.76
N ASP A 331 -13.63 -2.05 -19.04
CA ASP A 331 -14.71 -2.60 -19.87
C ASP A 331 -14.74 -1.96 -21.28
N GLY A 332 -13.78 -1.08 -21.57
CA GLY A 332 -13.77 -0.24 -22.77
C GLY A 332 -14.62 1.02 -22.63
N THR A 333 -14.62 1.85 -23.68
CA THR A 333 -15.61 2.93 -23.86
C THR A 333 -16.92 2.39 -24.43
N SER A 334 -16.86 1.21 -25.04
CA SER A 334 -18.00 0.34 -25.35
C SER A 334 -17.58 -1.13 -25.20
N ALA A 335 -18.53 -2.06 -25.31
CA ALA A 335 -18.24 -3.50 -25.28
C ALA A 335 -17.23 -3.98 -26.34
N THR A 336 -17.05 -3.21 -27.43
CA THR A 336 -16.17 -3.55 -28.56
C THR A 336 -15.18 -2.43 -28.90
N THR A 337 -15.05 -1.41 -28.06
CA THR A 337 -14.16 -0.26 -28.29
C THR A 337 -13.42 0.11 -27.02
N PHE A 338 -12.09 0.22 -27.08
CA PHE A 338 -11.28 0.66 -25.94
C PHE A 338 -10.97 2.16 -25.96
N SER A 339 -10.89 2.78 -27.14
CA SER A 339 -10.41 4.13 -27.39
C SER A 339 -8.96 4.37 -26.92
N PRO A 340 -7.95 3.65 -27.44
CA PRO A 340 -6.58 3.71 -26.92
C PRO A 340 -5.87 5.06 -27.14
N ASN A 341 -6.27 5.80 -28.16
CA ASN A 341 -5.65 7.07 -28.55
C ASN A 341 -6.37 8.30 -27.99
N ASP A 342 -7.53 8.12 -27.34
CA ASP A 342 -8.23 9.20 -26.67
C ASP A 342 -7.47 9.58 -25.39
N ASP A 343 -7.52 10.87 -25.04
CA ASP A 343 -6.99 11.39 -23.78
C ASP A 343 -7.65 10.71 -22.58
N CYS A 344 -6.85 10.43 -21.55
CA CYS A 344 -7.32 9.77 -20.35
C CYS A 344 -7.78 10.81 -19.32
N LEU A 345 -9.06 10.76 -18.97
CA LEU A 345 -9.64 11.69 -17.99
C LEU A 345 -9.25 11.30 -16.57
N ARG A 346 -9.19 12.29 -15.66
CA ARG A 346 -8.84 12.07 -14.24
C ARG A 346 -9.71 10.99 -13.58
N GLY A 347 -11.02 11.01 -13.84
CA GLY A 347 -11.97 10.01 -13.35
C GLY A 347 -11.70 8.59 -13.90
N GLN A 348 -11.24 8.48 -15.14
CA GLN A 348 -10.87 7.20 -15.74
C GLN A 348 -9.59 6.64 -15.12
N ILE A 349 -8.57 7.49 -14.92
CA ILE A 349 -7.30 7.07 -14.32
C ILE A 349 -7.53 6.51 -12.92
N VAL A 350 -8.21 7.25 -12.03
CA VAL A 350 -8.46 6.75 -10.67
C VAL A 350 -9.34 5.50 -10.68
N THR A 351 -10.22 5.35 -11.66
CA THR A 351 -11.03 4.13 -11.83
C THR A 351 -10.15 2.93 -12.19
N PHE A 352 -9.19 3.09 -13.10
CA PHE A 352 -8.24 2.02 -13.43
C PHE A 352 -7.37 1.65 -12.22
N LEU A 353 -6.86 2.63 -11.50
CA LEU A 353 -6.08 2.39 -10.28
C LEU A 353 -6.93 1.66 -9.22
N TYR A 354 -8.13 2.15 -8.95
CA TYR A 354 -9.03 1.54 -7.97
C TYR A 354 -9.34 0.08 -8.31
N ARG A 355 -9.64 -0.20 -9.58
CA ARG A 355 -9.90 -1.57 -10.03
C ARG A 355 -8.65 -2.47 -9.98
N ASN A 356 -7.45 -1.91 -10.09
CA ASN A 356 -6.21 -2.69 -9.97
C ASN A 356 -5.79 -2.96 -8.53
N PHE A 357 -5.95 -1.98 -7.64
CA PHE A 357 -5.45 -2.06 -6.27
C PHE A 357 -6.48 -2.59 -5.26
N VAL A 358 -7.77 -2.58 -5.61
CA VAL A 358 -8.85 -2.89 -4.66
C VAL A 358 -9.78 -4.01 -5.12
N LYS A 359 -9.92 -4.22 -6.43
CA LYS A 359 -10.81 -5.26 -6.98
C LYS A 359 -9.99 -6.41 -7.56
#